data_AF-A0A8J7D4H4-F1
#
_entry.id   AF-A0A8J7D4H4-F1
#
_cell.length_a   1.000
_cell.length_b   1.000
_cell.length_c   1.000
_cell.angle_alpha   90.00
_cell.angle_beta   90.00
_cell.angle_gamma   90.00
#
_symmetry.space_group_name_H-M   'P 1'
#
loop_
_entity.id
_entity.type
_entity.pdbx_description
1 polymer ?
#
loop_
_entity_poly.entity_id
_entity_poly.type
_entity_poly.pdbx_seq_one_letter_code
_entity_poly.pdbx_strand_id
1 'polypeptide(L)'
;MPDLENFTPKVTADGSFTFVSQEFGESFHSHYGAKQESFFKFVEPTQLTTAAQKPVLRLLDVCYGLGYNTAAALQTIWAVNPSCKIEIIGLELNSAVPQAAIAHHLFDNWNCNYIEILSQLAFENQVQTASLKAELLIGDARKTIALVGESDFSADAIFLDPFSPPQCPQLWTVEFIKQLSLCLHQDGLLATYSCAAAVRTALLSAGLAIGSTPPVGRRSPGTVAANIRGWGAGEQGSRGEKFPLCASSSPLSQAEKEHL
;
A
#
# COMPACT_ATOMS: atom_id res chain seq x y z
N MET A 1 -21.88 16.49 -10.60
CA MET A 1 -21.77 15.06 -10.25
C MET A 1 -20.38 14.62 -10.65
N PRO A 2 -19.70 13.76 -9.87
CA PRO A 2 -18.49 13.09 -10.36
C PRO A 2 -18.86 12.36 -11.65
N ASP A 3 -17.99 12.37 -12.64
CA ASP A 3 -18.23 11.74 -13.94
C ASP A 3 -18.05 10.22 -13.81
N LEU A 4 -18.97 9.59 -13.07
CA LEU A 4 -18.94 8.17 -12.72
C LEU A 4 -19.05 7.26 -13.96
N GLU A 5 -19.56 7.80 -15.08
CA GLU A 5 -19.70 7.07 -16.34
C GLU A 5 -18.36 6.77 -17.04
N ASN A 6 -17.27 7.44 -16.65
CA ASN A 6 -15.94 7.21 -17.24
C ASN A 6 -15.23 5.96 -16.71
N PHE A 7 -15.81 5.25 -15.74
CA PHE A 7 -15.21 4.06 -15.14
C PHE A 7 -15.95 2.80 -15.59
N THR A 8 -15.34 2.01 -16.47
CA THR A 8 -15.89 0.72 -16.89
C THR A 8 -15.20 -0.44 -16.15
N PRO A 9 -15.91 -1.23 -15.34
CA PRO A 9 -15.35 -2.43 -14.70
C PRO A 9 -14.80 -3.42 -15.73
N LYS A 10 -13.63 -3.98 -15.43
CA LYS A 10 -13.01 -5.09 -16.17
C LYS A 10 -12.75 -6.24 -15.22
N VAL A 11 -13.27 -7.43 -15.55
CA VAL A 11 -13.03 -8.65 -14.77
C VAL A 11 -11.54 -9.02 -14.85
N THR A 12 -10.97 -9.40 -13.73
CA THR A 12 -9.61 -9.92 -13.60
C THR A 12 -9.64 -11.44 -13.39
N ALA A 13 -8.49 -12.12 -13.51
CA ALA A 13 -8.46 -13.59 -13.49
C ALA A 13 -8.85 -14.24 -12.15
N ASP A 14 -8.85 -13.49 -11.04
CA ASP A 14 -9.32 -13.97 -9.73
C ASP A 14 -10.81 -13.71 -9.47
N GLY A 15 -11.55 -13.19 -10.47
CA GLY A 15 -12.96 -12.84 -10.37
C GLY A 15 -13.26 -11.49 -9.72
N SER A 16 -12.24 -10.76 -9.27
CA SER A 16 -12.38 -9.34 -8.89
C SER A 16 -12.35 -8.43 -10.13
N PHE A 17 -12.55 -7.13 -9.93
CA PHE A 17 -12.68 -6.16 -11.00
C PHE A 17 -11.59 -5.09 -10.93
N THR A 18 -11.30 -4.43 -12.04
CA THR A 18 -10.45 -3.23 -12.07
C THR A 18 -11.05 -2.19 -13.01
N PHE A 19 -10.60 -0.95 -12.91
CA PHE A 19 -10.83 0.08 -13.92
C PHE A 19 -9.58 0.25 -14.78
N VAL A 20 -9.74 0.88 -15.95
CA VAL A 20 -8.64 1.37 -16.76
C VAL A 20 -8.64 2.89 -16.69
N SER A 21 -7.55 3.48 -16.24
CA SER A 21 -7.36 4.92 -16.34
C SER A 21 -7.08 5.31 -17.78
N GLN A 22 -7.95 6.14 -18.36
CA GLN A 22 -7.71 6.70 -19.69
C GLN A 22 -6.53 7.68 -19.70
N GLU A 23 -6.30 8.39 -18.59
CA GLU A 23 -5.22 9.36 -18.44
C GLU A 23 -3.84 8.68 -18.44
N PHE A 24 -3.69 7.59 -17.69
CA PHE A 24 -2.42 6.87 -17.55
C PHE A 24 -2.28 5.68 -18.51
N GLY A 25 -3.35 5.29 -19.20
CA GLY A 25 -3.37 4.13 -20.11
C GLY A 25 -3.15 2.79 -19.40
N GLU A 26 -3.33 2.74 -18.07
CA GLU A 26 -3.06 1.58 -17.22
C GLU A 26 -4.30 1.16 -16.43
N SER A 27 -4.35 -0.12 -16.04
CA SER A 27 -5.36 -0.61 -15.10
C SER A 27 -5.00 -0.19 -13.67
N PHE A 28 -6.01 0.10 -12.84
CA PHE A 28 -5.79 0.45 -11.42
C PHE A 28 -5.22 -0.72 -10.61
N HIS A 29 -5.47 -1.96 -11.06
CA HIS A 29 -4.88 -3.17 -10.51
C HIS A 29 -4.61 -4.16 -11.65
N SER A 30 -3.80 -5.17 -11.36
CA SER A 30 -3.42 -6.24 -12.27
C SER A 30 -4.63 -7.03 -12.78
N HIS A 31 -4.69 -7.22 -14.11
CA HIS A 31 -5.66 -8.11 -14.76
C HIS A 31 -5.51 -9.59 -14.35
N TYR A 32 -4.38 -9.97 -13.74
CA TYR A 32 -4.19 -11.32 -13.18
C TYR A 32 -4.94 -11.56 -11.87
N GLY A 33 -5.45 -10.51 -11.23
CA GLY A 33 -6.24 -10.61 -10.01
C GLY A 33 -5.99 -9.43 -9.09
N ALA A 34 -6.95 -8.50 -9.05
CA ALA A 34 -6.82 -7.26 -8.28
C ALA A 34 -6.94 -7.50 -6.76
N LYS A 35 -7.84 -8.40 -6.36
CA LYS A 35 -7.99 -8.83 -4.97
C LYS A 35 -6.74 -9.60 -4.51
N GLN A 36 -6.28 -10.58 -5.29
CA GLN A 36 -5.07 -11.36 -4.97
C GLN A 36 -3.84 -10.46 -4.87
N GLU A 37 -3.66 -9.51 -5.80
CA GLU A 37 -2.58 -8.54 -5.75
C GLU A 37 -2.55 -7.76 -4.43
N SER A 38 -3.71 -7.30 -3.96
CA SER A 38 -3.83 -6.57 -2.69
C SER A 38 -3.30 -7.38 -1.50
N PHE A 39 -3.60 -8.68 -1.44
CA PHE A 39 -3.09 -9.55 -0.38
C PHE A 39 -1.58 -9.82 -0.53
N PHE A 40 -1.14 -10.29 -1.70
CA PHE A 40 0.21 -10.82 -1.85
C PHE A 40 1.29 -9.75 -2.09
N LYS A 41 0.95 -8.58 -2.64
CA LYS A 41 1.92 -7.49 -2.88
C LYS A 41 1.97 -6.47 -1.74
N PHE A 42 0.93 -6.37 -0.91
CA PHE A 42 0.83 -5.36 0.14
C PHE A 42 0.66 -5.96 1.52
N VAL A 43 -0.44 -6.68 1.78
CA VAL A 43 -0.77 -7.22 3.12
C VAL A 43 0.29 -8.20 3.65
N GLU A 44 0.67 -9.19 2.85
CA GLU A 44 1.64 -10.20 3.29
C GLU A 44 3.06 -9.61 3.46
N PRO A 45 3.59 -8.81 2.52
CA PRO A 45 4.92 -8.23 2.69
C PRO A 45 5.05 -7.27 3.88
N THR A 46 3.97 -6.55 4.23
CA THR A 46 3.98 -5.67 5.43
C THR A 46 3.63 -6.41 6.73
N GLN A 47 3.44 -7.73 6.67
CA GLN A 47 3.24 -8.59 7.85
C GLN A 47 2.07 -8.11 8.74
N LEU A 48 0.95 -7.70 8.12
CA LEU A 48 -0.18 -7.13 8.86
C LEU A 48 -0.74 -8.07 9.94
N THR A 49 -0.65 -9.38 9.76
CA THR A 49 -1.08 -10.35 10.79
C THR A 49 -0.28 -10.24 12.09
N THR A 50 1.01 -9.92 11.98
CA THR A 50 1.91 -9.70 13.12
C THR A 50 1.69 -8.30 13.68
N ALA A 51 1.61 -7.28 12.81
CA ALA A 51 1.34 -5.91 13.24
C ALA A 51 0.00 -5.78 13.99
N ALA A 52 -1.00 -6.57 13.60
CA ALA A 52 -2.34 -6.61 14.22
C ALA A 52 -2.33 -7.12 15.68
N GLN A 53 -1.22 -7.66 16.18
CA GLN A 53 -1.08 -7.99 17.61
C GLN A 53 -0.93 -6.74 18.49
N LYS A 54 -0.64 -5.58 17.89
CA LYS A 54 -0.65 -4.29 18.57
C LYS A 54 -2.10 -3.85 18.89
N PRO A 55 -2.32 -3.05 19.95
CA PRO A 55 -3.65 -2.53 20.27
C PRO A 55 -4.19 -1.56 19.21
N VAL A 56 -3.29 -0.82 18.55
CA VAL A 56 -3.59 0.10 17.45
C VAL A 56 -2.62 -0.21 16.31
N LEU A 57 -3.14 -0.36 15.10
CA LEU A 57 -2.37 -0.50 13.87
C LEU A 57 -2.65 0.70 12.96
N ARG A 58 -1.58 1.34 12.48
CA ARG A 58 -1.65 2.49 11.58
C ARG A 58 -1.23 2.12 10.16
N LEU A 59 -2.07 2.42 9.17
CA LEU A 59 -1.84 2.13 7.76
C LEU A 59 -1.92 3.41 6.92
N LEU A 60 -0.90 3.65 6.09
CA LEU A 60 -0.92 4.68 5.04
C LEU A 60 -1.13 4.00 3.68
N ASP A 61 -2.22 4.30 2.99
CA ASP A 61 -2.56 3.76 1.66
C ASP A 61 -2.35 4.85 0.60
N VAL A 62 -1.22 4.79 -0.12
CA VAL A 62 -0.82 5.81 -1.10
C VAL A 62 -1.36 5.43 -2.47
N CYS A 63 -2.16 6.33 -3.06
CA CYS A 63 -2.98 6.09 -4.24
C CYS A 63 -4.08 5.05 -3.97
N TYR A 64 -4.96 5.40 -3.05
CA TYR A 64 -6.08 4.57 -2.57
C TYR A 64 -6.86 3.89 -3.72
N GLY A 65 -7.08 4.60 -4.82
CA GLY A 65 -7.68 4.08 -6.04
C GLY A 65 -9.05 3.47 -5.78
N LEU A 66 -9.17 2.17 -6.02
CA LEU A 66 -10.43 1.44 -5.83
C LEU A 66 -10.74 1.24 -4.35
N GLY A 67 -9.72 1.13 -3.48
CA GLY A 67 -9.84 0.76 -2.07
C GLY A 67 -9.59 -0.72 -1.76
N TYR A 68 -9.08 -1.52 -2.71
CA TYR A 68 -8.83 -2.94 -2.48
C TYR A 68 -7.70 -3.23 -1.49
N ASN A 69 -6.62 -2.44 -1.49
CA ASN A 69 -5.54 -2.59 -0.53
C ASN A 69 -6.05 -2.36 0.91
N THR A 70 -6.81 -1.28 1.12
CA THR A 70 -7.51 -1.03 2.39
C THR A 70 -8.49 -2.16 2.75
N ALA A 71 -9.31 -2.64 1.81
CA ALA A 71 -10.22 -3.77 2.07
C ALA A 71 -9.49 -5.04 2.52
N ALA A 72 -8.39 -5.38 1.83
CA ALA A 72 -7.55 -6.54 2.15
C ALA A 72 -6.89 -6.41 3.53
N ALA A 73 -6.44 -5.20 3.88
CA ALA A 73 -5.88 -4.90 5.19
C ALA A 73 -6.93 -5.08 6.30
N LEU A 74 -8.10 -4.44 6.18
CA LEU A 74 -9.19 -4.56 7.16
C LEU A 74 -9.60 -6.02 7.38
N GLN A 75 -9.78 -6.77 6.28
CA GLN A 75 -10.11 -8.19 6.34
C GLN A 75 -9.04 -8.98 7.10
N THR A 76 -7.77 -8.77 6.78
CA THR A 76 -6.67 -9.52 7.38
C THR A 76 -6.50 -9.21 8.86
N ILE A 77 -6.50 -7.92 9.22
CA ILE A 77 -6.27 -7.47 10.59
C ILE A 77 -7.36 -7.99 11.51
N TRP A 78 -8.63 -7.78 11.15
CA TRP A 78 -9.74 -8.21 12.01
C TRP A 78 -10.01 -9.71 11.96
N ALA A 79 -9.56 -10.42 10.93
CA ALA A 79 -9.59 -11.89 10.95
C ALA A 79 -8.66 -12.48 12.03
N VAL A 80 -7.50 -11.86 12.28
CA VAL A 80 -6.54 -12.34 13.30
C VAL A 80 -6.71 -11.69 14.67
N ASN A 81 -7.16 -10.44 14.72
CA ASN A 81 -7.44 -9.71 15.95
C ASN A 81 -8.66 -8.80 15.78
N PRO A 82 -9.88 -9.31 16.06
CA PRO A 82 -11.12 -8.52 15.96
C PRO A 82 -11.17 -7.28 16.87
N SER A 83 -10.30 -7.20 17.89
CA SER A 83 -10.22 -6.08 18.83
C SER A 83 -9.15 -5.05 18.47
N CYS A 84 -8.35 -5.30 17.42
CA CYS A 84 -7.34 -4.35 16.96
C CYS A 84 -8.04 -3.07 16.48
N LYS A 85 -7.62 -1.92 17.02
CA LYS A 85 -8.05 -0.62 16.50
C LYS A 85 -7.21 -0.28 15.28
N ILE A 86 -7.84 0.26 14.25
CA ILE A 86 -7.18 0.57 12.99
C ILE A 86 -7.27 2.07 12.75
N GLU A 87 -6.15 2.71 12.44
CA GLU A 87 -6.08 4.07 11.92
C GLU A 87 -5.57 4.03 10.48
N ILE A 88 -6.35 4.53 9.53
CA ILE A 88 -6.00 4.56 8.11
C ILE A 88 -5.96 6.01 7.62
N ILE A 89 -4.91 6.34 6.88
CA ILE A 89 -4.89 7.52 6.03
C ILE A 89 -4.70 7.03 4.60
N GLY A 90 -5.63 7.36 3.71
CA GLY A 90 -5.49 7.17 2.28
C GLY A 90 -5.13 8.47 1.58
N LEU A 91 -4.21 8.43 0.62
CA LEU A 91 -3.93 9.57 -0.28
C LEU A 91 -4.56 9.26 -1.64
N GLU A 92 -5.45 10.12 -2.11
CA GLU A 92 -6.13 9.91 -3.40
C GLU A 92 -6.24 11.22 -4.18
N LEU A 93 -5.94 11.19 -5.46
CA LEU A 93 -6.04 12.37 -6.31
C LEU A 93 -7.50 12.65 -6.71
N ASN A 94 -8.25 11.60 -7.04
CA ASN A 94 -9.56 11.69 -7.64
C ASN A 94 -10.59 10.89 -6.84
N SER A 95 -11.39 11.60 -6.04
CA SER A 95 -12.47 11.00 -5.25
C SER A 95 -13.54 10.28 -6.08
N ALA A 96 -13.64 10.55 -7.39
CA ALA A 96 -14.58 9.84 -8.25
C ALA A 96 -14.21 8.36 -8.43
N VAL A 97 -12.93 7.98 -8.29
CA VAL A 97 -12.47 6.60 -8.46
C VAL A 97 -13.06 5.67 -7.39
N PRO A 98 -12.88 5.91 -6.07
CA PRO A 98 -13.47 5.06 -5.05
C PRO A 98 -15.01 5.13 -5.05
N GLN A 99 -15.59 6.28 -5.40
CA GLN A 99 -17.05 6.41 -5.54
C GLN A 99 -17.60 5.53 -6.67
N ALA A 100 -16.92 5.50 -7.82
CA ALA A 100 -17.26 4.62 -8.92
C ALA A 100 -17.06 3.16 -8.56
N ALA A 101 -16.02 2.81 -7.79
CA ALA A 101 -15.81 1.44 -7.33
C ALA A 101 -17.00 0.92 -6.50
N ILE A 102 -17.58 1.77 -5.64
CA ILE A 102 -18.79 1.44 -4.88
C ILE A 102 -20.02 1.38 -5.80
N ALA A 103 -20.22 2.41 -6.64
CA ALA A 103 -21.39 2.50 -7.54
C ALA A 103 -21.47 1.35 -8.56
N HIS A 104 -20.32 0.81 -8.97
CA HIS A 104 -20.22 -0.32 -9.88
C HIS A 104 -20.11 -1.68 -9.18
N HIS A 105 -20.35 -1.76 -7.87
CA HIS A 105 -20.42 -3.03 -7.15
C HIS A 105 -19.12 -3.86 -7.19
N LEU A 106 -17.95 -3.20 -7.24
CA LEU A 106 -16.64 -3.89 -7.30
C LEU A 106 -16.35 -4.73 -6.05
N PHE A 107 -17.13 -4.54 -4.98
CA PHE A 107 -16.93 -5.14 -3.67
C PHE A 107 -17.96 -6.21 -3.29
N ASP A 108 -18.88 -6.60 -4.18
CA ASP A 108 -19.96 -7.57 -3.84
C ASP A 108 -19.46 -8.92 -3.31
N ASN A 109 -18.22 -9.29 -3.65
CA ASN A 109 -17.55 -10.51 -3.16
C ASN A 109 -16.74 -10.29 -1.86
N TRP A 110 -16.99 -9.19 -1.14
CA TRP A 110 -16.40 -8.87 0.16
C TRP A 110 -17.47 -8.92 1.27
N ASN A 111 -17.04 -8.97 2.53
CA ASN A 111 -17.94 -8.92 3.66
C ASN A 111 -18.65 -7.55 3.71
N CYS A 112 -19.97 -7.55 3.95
CA CYS A 112 -20.80 -6.34 3.96
C CYS A 112 -20.26 -5.24 4.90
N ASN A 113 -19.67 -5.59 6.04
CA ASN A 113 -19.13 -4.60 6.96
C ASN A 113 -17.98 -3.79 6.33
N TYR A 114 -17.16 -4.42 5.48
CA TYR A 114 -16.09 -3.71 4.77
C TYR A 114 -16.67 -2.84 3.66
N ILE A 115 -17.72 -3.32 2.98
CA ILE A 115 -18.40 -2.53 1.94
C ILE A 115 -18.98 -1.24 2.54
N GLU A 116 -19.60 -1.31 3.72
CA GLU A 116 -20.15 -0.13 4.43
C GLU A 116 -19.04 0.88 4.78
N ILE A 117 -17.93 0.40 5.35
CA ILE A 117 -16.76 1.22 5.68
C ILE A 117 -16.21 1.92 4.43
N LEU A 118 -15.99 1.16 3.36
CA LEU A 118 -15.41 1.67 2.11
C LEU A 118 -16.39 2.62 1.40
N SER A 119 -17.69 2.36 1.50
CA SER A 119 -18.74 3.26 0.98
C SER A 119 -18.69 4.61 1.70
N GLN A 120 -18.66 4.59 3.04
CA GLN A 120 -18.57 5.81 3.82
C GLN A 120 -17.27 6.56 3.49
N LEU A 121 -16.14 5.85 3.44
CA LEU A 121 -14.85 6.44 3.11
C LEU A 121 -14.84 7.05 1.69
N ALA A 122 -15.46 6.40 0.70
CA ALA A 122 -15.53 6.91 -0.68
C ALA A 122 -16.40 8.17 -0.85
N PHE A 123 -17.52 8.26 -0.13
CA PHE A 123 -18.48 9.36 -0.28
C PHE A 123 -18.30 10.50 0.73
N GLU A 124 -17.81 10.19 1.93
CA GLU A 124 -17.64 11.16 3.02
C GLU A 124 -16.17 11.50 3.28
N ASN A 125 -15.22 10.81 2.63
CA ASN A 125 -13.77 10.91 2.85
C ASN A 125 -13.31 10.57 4.27
N GLN A 126 -14.20 10.12 5.16
CA GLN A 126 -13.84 9.74 6.52
C GLN A 126 -14.83 8.72 7.07
N VAL A 127 -14.35 7.91 8.02
CA VAL A 127 -15.18 7.00 8.80
C VAL A 127 -14.59 6.87 10.20
N GLN A 128 -15.45 6.93 11.21
CA GLN A 128 -15.07 6.79 12.60
C GLN A 128 -16.04 5.83 13.31
N THR A 129 -15.49 4.76 13.87
CA THR A 129 -16.20 3.79 14.71
C THR A 129 -15.41 3.57 16.01
N ALA A 130 -15.85 2.62 16.85
CA ALA A 130 -15.11 2.24 18.06
C ALA A 130 -13.76 1.55 17.77
N SER A 131 -13.63 0.90 16.61
CA SER A 131 -12.45 0.11 16.21
C SER A 131 -11.75 0.64 14.96
N LEU A 132 -12.26 1.68 14.32
CA LEU A 132 -11.70 2.25 13.09
C LEU A 132 -11.73 3.77 13.12
N LYS A 133 -10.63 4.39 12.71
CA LYS A 133 -10.58 5.77 12.21
C LYS A 133 -9.94 5.72 10.83
N ALA A 134 -10.64 6.13 9.78
CA ALA A 134 -10.05 6.24 8.45
C ALA A 134 -10.40 7.56 7.79
N GLU A 135 -9.48 8.10 7.01
CA GLU A 135 -9.63 9.35 6.27
C GLU A 135 -8.98 9.23 4.88
N LEU A 136 -9.62 9.80 3.85
CA LEU A 136 -9.04 10.05 2.54
C LEU A 136 -8.67 11.51 2.40
N LEU A 137 -7.38 11.77 2.27
CA LEU A 137 -6.86 13.08 1.93
C LEU A 137 -6.92 13.25 0.41
N ILE A 138 -7.97 13.91 -0.07
CA ILE A 138 -8.19 14.15 -1.50
C ILE A 138 -7.29 15.28 -2.01
N GLY A 139 -6.41 14.96 -2.95
CA GLY A 139 -5.51 15.89 -3.61
C GLY A 139 -4.21 15.23 -4.09
N ASP A 140 -3.31 16.05 -4.62
CA ASP A 140 -1.98 15.60 -5.02
C ASP A 140 -1.24 15.01 -3.81
N ALA A 141 -0.87 13.72 -3.90
CA ALA A 141 -0.18 13.00 -2.84
C ALA A 141 1.10 13.71 -2.37
N ARG A 142 1.79 14.45 -3.25
CA ARG A 142 3.00 15.22 -2.91
C ARG A 142 2.72 16.39 -1.98
N LYS A 143 1.46 16.84 -1.91
CA LYS A 143 1.00 17.88 -0.99
C LYS A 143 0.33 17.26 0.23
N THR A 144 -0.54 16.27 0.06
CA THR A 144 -1.29 15.68 1.17
C THR A 144 -0.40 14.88 2.12
N ILE A 145 0.72 14.32 1.64
CA ILE A 145 1.72 13.68 2.52
C ILE A 145 2.31 14.64 3.57
N ALA A 146 2.40 15.93 3.26
CA ALA A 146 2.88 16.93 4.22
C ALA A 146 1.94 17.05 5.43
N LEU A 147 0.62 16.95 5.21
CA LEU A 147 -0.39 16.96 6.28
C LEU A 147 -0.23 15.75 7.21
N VAL A 148 0.11 14.58 6.63
CA VAL A 148 0.42 13.37 7.42
C VAL A 148 1.68 13.61 8.25
N GLY A 149 2.74 14.14 7.65
CA GLY A 149 4.01 14.42 8.32
C GLY A 149 3.96 15.51 9.40
N GLU A 150 2.95 16.38 9.35
CA GLU A 150 2.67 17.40 10.38
C GLU A 150 1.86 16.85 11.56
N SER A 151 1.33 15.62 11.45
CA SER A 151 0.54 14.96 12.49
C SER A 151 1.36 13.98 13.33
N ASP A 152 0.78 13.47 14.41
CA ASP A 152 1.37 12.38 15.23
C ASP A 152 1.22 10.98 14.57
N PHE A 153 0.83 10.92 13.29
CA PHE A 153 0.64 9.67 12.58
C PHE A 153 1.98 9.02 12.19
N SER A 154 2.17 7.78 12.64
CA SER A 154 3.34 6.96 12.29
C SER A 154 2.88 5.57 11.88
N ALA A 155 3.08 5.24 10.60
CA ALA A 155 2.50 4.07 9.95
C ALA A 155 3.25 2.79 10.31
N ASP A 156 2.54 1.79 10.82
CA ASP A 156 3.04 0.41 10.95
C ASP A 156 3.20 -0.24 9.57
N ALA A 157 2.35 0.15 8.63
CA ALA A 157 2.43 -0.28 7.24
C ALA A 157 2.20 0.90 6.28
N ILE A 158 2.98 0.96 5.20
CA ILE A 158 2.73 1.85 4.06
C ILE A 158 2.52 1.00 2.81
N PHE A 159 1.41 1.21 2.13
CA PHE A 159 1.15 0.67 0.79
C PHE A 159 1.45 1.76 -0.23
N LEU A 160 2.48 1.54 -1.06
CA LEU A 160 2.87 2.45 -2.14
C LEU A 160 2.41 1.87 -3.48
N ASP A 161 1.24 2.32 -3.95
CA ASP A 161 0.57 1.76 -5.13
C ASP A 161 0.14 2.81 -6.20
N PRO A 162 1.02 3.73 -6.63
CA PRO A 162 0.69 4.59 -7.77
C PRO A 162 0.83 3.83 -9.09
N PHE A 163 0.29 4.39 -10.17
CA PHE A 163 0.57 3.92 -11.54
C PHE A 163 2.08 3.81 -11.81
N SER A 164 2.45 3.02 -12.83
CA SER A 164 3.84 2.60 -13.03
C SER A 164 4.81 3.77 -13.15
N PRO A 165 6.11 3.58 -12.85
CA PRO A 165 7.08 4.68 -12.88
C PRO A 165 7.15 5.48 -14.18
N PRO A 166 7.02 4.88 -15.38
CA PRO A 166 6.91 5.63 -16.62
C PRO A 166 5.65 6.53 -16.70
N GLN A 167 4.54 6.13 -16.09
CA GLN A 167 3.25 6.84 -16.19
C GLN A 167 3.02 7.85 -15.06
N CYS A 168 3.48 7.55 -13.85
CA CYS A 168 3.33 8.43 -12.69
C CYS A 168 4.68 8.73 -12.01
N PRO A 169 5.70 9.22 -12.75
CA PRO A 169 7.07 9.38 -12.24
C PRO A 169 7.16 10.26 -11.00
N GLN A 170 6.25 11.21 -10.85
CA GLN A 170 6.20 12.16 -9.73
C GLN A 170 5.98 11.51 -8.35
N LEU A 171 5.45 10.28 -8.29
CA LEU A 171 5.25 9.53 -7.04
C LEU A 171 6.32 8.46 -6.81
N TRP A 172 7.37 8.45 -7.64
CA TRP A 172 8.52 7.55 -7.51
C TRP A 172 9.84 8.30 -7.30
N THR A 173 9.79 9.62 -7.08
CA THR A 173 10.99 10.41 -6.84
C THR A 173 11.56 10.16 -5.45
N VAL A 174 12.86 10.43 -5.29
CA VAL A 174 13.54 10.33 -3.99
C VAL A 174 12.88 11.25 -2.97
N GLU A 175 12.48 12.44 -3.38
CA GLU A 175 11.86 13.45 -2.52
C GLU A 175 10.53 12.96 -1.96
N PHE A 176 9.65 12.41 -2.81
CA PHE A 176 8.36 11.89 -2.37
C PHE A 176 8.52 10.65 -1.50
N ILE A 177 9.36 9.69 -1.92
CA ILE A 177 9.64 8.48 -1.12
C ILE A 177 10.29 8.84 0.22
N LYS A 178 11.10 9.91 0.28
CA LYS A 178 11.64 10.42 1.54
C LYS A 178 10.54 10.91 2.47
N GLN A 179 9.53 11.62 1.98
CA GLN A 179 8.38 12.01 2.81
C GLN A 179 7.66 10.77 3.38
N LEU A 180 7.43 9.74 2.55
CA LEU A 180 6.85 8.47 3.02
C LEU A 180 7.71 7.82 4.12
N SER A 181 9.03 7.81 3.94
CA SER A 181 9.94 7.24 4.95
C SER A 181 9.87 7.93 6.31
N LEU A 182 9.53 9.23 6.34
CA LEU A 182 9.37 9.99 7.58
C LEU A 182 8.06 9.66 8.29
N CYS A 183 7.03 9.26 7.55
CA CYS A 183 5.76 8.77 8.10
C CYS A 183 5.82 7.30 8.53
N LEU A 184 6.87 6.56 8.18
CA LEU A 184 7.02 5.14 8.51
C LEU A 184 7.50 4.95 9.95
N HIS A 185 6.78 4.14 10.73
CA HIS A 185 7.18 3.76 12.08
C HIS A 185 8.56 3.07 12.08
N GLN A 186 9.28 3.14 13.21
CA GLN A 186 10.64 2.58 13.32
C GLN A 186 10.70 1.08 13.00
N ASP A 187 9.66 0.35 13.38
CA ASP A 187 9.45 -1.08 13.10
C ASP A 187 8.42 -1.32 11.97
N GLY A 188 8.04 -0.28 11.25
CA GLY A 188 7.05 -0.35 10.18
C GLY A 188 7.63 -0.88 8.87
N LEU A 189 6.75 -1.38 8.00
CA LEU A 189 7.11 -1.89 6.67
C LEU A 189 6.37 -1.14 5.56
N LEU A 190 7.11 -0.78 4.50
CA LEU A 190 6.56 -0.26 3.26
C LEU A 190 6.57 -1.37 2.21
N ALA A 191 5.48 -1.52 1.45
CA ALA A 191 5.42 -2.44 0.32
C ALA A 191 4.95 -1.75 -0.96
N THR A 192 5.49 -2.19 -2.09
CA THR A 192 5.05 -1.79 -3.42
C THR A 192 5.16 -2.96 -4.41
N TYR A 193 4.27 -2.99 -5.40
CA TYR A 193 4.34 -3.98 -6.48
C TYR A 193 5.58 -3.79 -7.38
N SER A 194 6.16 -2.59 -7.39
CA SER A 194 7.23 -2.24 -8.33
C SER A 194 8.59 -2.82 -7.91
N CYS A 195 9.29 -3.42 -8.88
CA CYS A 195 10.68 -3.85 -8.75
C CYS A 195 11.65 -3.04 -9.62
N ALA A 196 11.20 -1.89 -10.16
CA ALA A 196 12.02 -1.06 -11.02
C ALA A 196 13.27 -0.54 -10.28
N ALA A 197 14.42 -0.50 -10.97
CA ALA A 197 15.67 -0.02 -10.38
C ALA A 197 15.53 1.40 -9.81
N ALA A 198 14.93 2.33 -10.56
CA ALA A 198 14.71 3.70 -10.10
C ALA A 198 13.92 3.78 -8.77
N VAL A 199 12.91 2.92 -8.59
CA VAL A 199 12.11 2.86 -7.34
C VAL A 199 12.96 2.34 -6.18
N ARG A 200 13.71 1.26 -6.40
CA ARG A 200 14.60 0.68 -5.39
C ARG A 200 15.73 1.63 -5.01
N THR A 201 16.33 2.32 -5.97
CA THR A 201 17.33 3.36 -5.75
C THR A 201 16.75 4.52 -4.96
N ALA A 202 15.50 4.92 -5.22
CA ALA A 202 14.84 5.97 -4.45
C ALA A 202 14.54 5.54 -2.99
N LEU A 203 14.10 4.30 -2.76
CA LEU A 203 13.93 3.73 -1.42
C LEU A 203 15.24 3.68 -0.63
N LEU A 204 16.33 3.23 -1.26
CA LEU A 204 17.67 3.25 -0.66
C LEU A 204 18.13 4.67 -0.34
N SER A 205 17.92 5.61 -1.26
CA SER A 205 18.29 7.03 -1.11
C SER A 205 17.47 7.72 -0.02
N ALA A 206 16.25 7.24 0.25
CA ALA A 206 15.44 7.69 1.38
C ALA A 206 15.94 7.15 2.74
N GLY A 207 16.93 6.27 2.76
CA GLY A 207 17.52 5.68 3.96
C GLY A 207 16.81 4.42 4.45
N LEU A 208 16.06 3.75 3.57
CA LEU A 208 15.40 2.48 3.87
C LEU A 208 16.27 1.31 3.42
N ALA A 209 16.19 0.20 4.15
CA ALA A 209 16.67 -1.09 3.71
C ALA A 209 15.60 -1.74 2.81
N ILE A 210 15.98 -2.44 1.73
CA ILE A 210 15.03 -3.04 0.77
C ILE A 210 15.22 -4.56 0.59
N GLY A 211 14.11 -5.25 0.36
CA GLY A 211 14.05 -6.67 0.02
C GLY A 211 13.09 -6.93 -1.15
N SER A 212 13.21 -8.10 -1.76
CA SER A 212 12.37 -8.56 -2.88
C SER A 212 11.21 -9.39 -2.35
N THR A 213 10.00 -9.16 -2.85
CA THR A 213 8.81 -9.96 -2.49
C THR A 213 8.49 -10.98 -3.57
N PRO A 214 7.78 -12.09 -3.26
CA PRO A 214 7.46 -13.09 -4.27
C PRO A 214 6.69 -12.51 -5.47
N PRO A 215 6.87 -13.10 -6.66
CA PRO A 215 6.03 -12.80 -7.80
C PRO A 215 4.58 -13.25 -7.56
N VAL A 216 3.62 -12.49 -8.07
CA VAL A 216 2.17 -12.75 -7.94
C VAL A 216 1.55 -12.56 -9.30
N GLY A 217 0.97 -13.62 -9.87
CA GLY A 217 0.44 -13.63 -11.24
C GLY A 217 1.52 -13.50 -12.32
N ARG A 218 2.17 -12.33 -12.43
CA ARG A 218 3.34 -12.08 -13.30
C ARG A 218 4.61 -12.68 -12.70
N ARG A 219 5.65 -12.79 -13.54
CA ARG A 219 7.01 -13.25 -13.13
C ARG A 219 7.77 -12.25 -12.25
N SER A 220 7.35 -10.98 -12.19
CA SER A 220 8.13 -9.94 -11.52
C SER A 220 7.86 -9.91 -10.00
N PRO A 221 8.93 -9.84 -9.18
CA PRO A 221 8.80 -9.61 -7.75
C PRO A 221 8.27 -8.19 -7.45
N GLY A 222 7.91 -7.92 -6.21
CA GLY A 222 7.71 -6.55 -5.71
C GLY A 222 8.91 -6.10 -4.87
N THR A 223 8.72 -5.01 -4.11
CA THR A 223 9.72 -4.50 -3.17
C THR A 223 9.08 -4.26 -1.80
N VAL A 224 9.77 -4.69 -0.75
CA VAL A 224 9.47 -4.34 0.65
C VAL A 224 10.62 -3.50 1.19
N ALA A 225 10.32 -2.52 2.04
CA ALA A 225 11.29 -1.60 2.62
C ALA A 225 11.03 -1.34 4.11
N ALA A 226 12.10 -1.06 4.87
CA ALA A 226 12.05 -0.83 6.31
C ALA A 226 13.11 0.19 6.76
N ASN A 227 12.93 0.81 7.92
CA ASN A 227 13.93 1.71 8.50
C ASN A 227 15.18 0.95 8.97
N ILE A 228 16.39 1.51 8.74
CA ILE A 228 17.66 0.88 9.12
C ILE A 228 17.86 0.80 10.64
N ARG A 229 17.35 1.78 11.41
CA ARG A 229 17.58 1.90 12.86
C ARG A 229 16.68 1.05 13.76
N GLY A 230 15.67 0.38 13.20
CA GLY A 230 14.83 -0.59 13.93
C GLY A 230 15.57 -1.91 14.17
N TRP A 231 16.80 -2.01 13.66
CA TRP A 231 17.65 -3.18 13.75
C TRP A 231 18.88 -2.81 14.56
N GLY A 232 18.98 -3.38 15.78
CA GLY A 232 19.91 -2.96 16.81
C GLY A 232 21.35 -2.77 16.31
N ALA A 233 21.90 -1.60 16.60
CA ALA A 233 23.34 -1.39 16.70
C ALA A 233 23.86 -2.21 17.89
N GLY A 234 24.07 -3.51 17.68
CA GLY A 234 24.63 -4.44 18.64
C GLY A 234 25.81 -5.17 18.01
N GLU A 235 27.00 -4.72 18.37
CA GLU A 235 28.31 -5.39 18.25
C GLU A 235 28.88 -5.60 16.84
N GLN A 236 29.97 -4.86 16.59
CA GLN A 236 30.94 -5.12 15.54
C GLN A 236 31.53 -6.52 15.73
N GLY A 237 31.10 -7.49 14.92
CA GLY A 237 31.64 -8.84 14.98
C GLY A 237 31.03 -9.80 13.97
N SER A 238 31.63 -9.88 12.78
CA SER A 238 31.62 -11.02 11.85
C SER A 238 30.39 -11.97 11.87
N ARG A 239 29.40 -11.74 10.99
CA ARG A 239 28.61 -12.74 10.23
C ARG A 239 27.44 -12.02 9.56
N GLY A 240 27.20 -12.31 8.28
CA GLY A 240 26.32 -11.57 7.37
C GLY A 240 25.04 -11.01 7.99
N GLU A 241 24.86 -9.70 7.80
CA GLU A 241 23.69 -8.92 8.19
C GLU A 241 22.41 -9.61 7.71
N LYS A 242 21.68 -10.24 8.64
CA LYS A 242 20.38 -10.82 8.34
C LYS A 242 19.35 -9.70 8.34
N PHE A 243 19.00 -9.27 7.14
CA PHE A 243 17.78 -8.54 6.85
C PHE A 243 16.59 -9.31 7.48
N PRO A 244 15.74 -8.71 8.32
CA PRO A 244 14.51 -9.34 8.75
C PRO A 244 13.55 -9.30 7.57
N LEU A 245 13.68 -10.31 6.72
CA LEU A 245 12.70 -10.54 5.70
C LEU A 245 11.45 -11.06 6.41
N CYS A 246 10.28 -10.62 5.93
CA CYS A 246 9.08 -11.42 6.06
C CYS A 246 9.43 -12.86 5.64
N ALA A 247 8.82 -13.89 6.21
CA ALA A 247 9.11 -15.28 5.85
C ALA A 247 9.03 -15.54 4.33
N SER A 248 8.31 -14.68 3.59
CA SER A 248 8.17 -14.70 2.14
C SER A 248 9.12 -13.76 1.37
N SER A 249 9.76 -12.76 1.98
CA SER A 249 10.70 -11.88 1.26
C SER A 249 12.13 -12.43 1.24
N SER A 250 12.92 -12.00 0.25
CA SER A 250 14.34 -12.37 0.08
C SER A 250 15.22 -11.13 -0.05
N PRO A 251 16.53 -11.20 0.27
CA PRO A 251 17.44 -10.12 -0.11
C PRO A 251 17.43 -10.02 -1.63
N LEU A 252 17.76 -8.85 -2.17
CA LEU A 252 17.89 -8.71 -3.62
C LEU A 252 18.87 -9.77 -4.18
N SER A 253 18.47 -10.43 -5.26
CA SER A 253 19.34 -11.34 -6.00
C SER A 253 20.55 -10.59 -6.58
N GLN A 254 21.59 -11.33 -6.98
CA GLN A 254 22.78 -10.76 -7.60
C GLN A 254 22.41 -9.92 -8.84
N ALA A 255 21.54 -10.44 -9.71
CA ALA A 255 21.07 -9.74 -10.91
C ALA A 255 20.28 -8.47 -10.58
N GLU A 256 19.47 -8.50 -9.52
CA GLU A 256 18.75 -7.29 -9.06
C GLU A 256 19.72 -6.23 -8.53
N LYS A 257 20.80 -6.64 -7.83
CA LYS A 257 21.82 -5.72 -7.32
C LYS A 257 22.66 -5.09 -8.43
N GLU A 258 22.98 -5.85 -9.48
CA GLU A 258 23.73 -5.35 -10.64
C GLU A 258 22.95 -4.32 -11.47
N HIS A 259 21.63 -4.27 -11.31
CA HIS A 259 20.75 -3.34 -12.01
C HIS A 259 20.46 -2.05 -11.22
N LEU A 260 20.86 -1.97 -9.95
CA LEU A 260 20.75 -0.77 -9.10
C LEU A 260 21.92 0.18 -9.33
#